data_AF-A0A1I1MI14-F1
#
_entry.id   AF-A0A1I1MI14-F1
#
_cell.length_a   1.000
_cell.length_b   1.000
_cell.length_c   1.000
_cell.angle_alpha   90.00
_cell.angle_beta   90.00
_cell.angle_gamma   90.00
#
_symmetry.space_group_name_H-M   'P 1'
#
loop_
_entity.id
_entity.type
_entity.pdbx_description
1 polymer ?
#
loop_
_entity_poly.entity_id
_entity_poly.type
_entity_poly.pdbx_seq_one_letter_code
_entity_poly.pdbx_strand_id
1 'polypeptide(L)'
;MSSDLSREQTAELVRARLAEAEDSVVVPPDLWQRMRAGPVYPPRRRSWPRPAALAASLAAGLGAAVAVAAVAAGAWWLAGPRPGTAPAAAPETVPLTVYNAERACRPLRVIECSLHLAADPYGVYAEPGNHTGRVWHGDTVTARCVIGDGTLLTDESGVSSRRWYLVTTEDGTQGWLPGARTRNTVEVRLCTEDEIAAAAR
;
A
#
# COMPACT_ATOMS: atom_id res chain seq x y z
N MET A 1 3.64 -49.94 10.87
CA MET A 1 4.53 -50.41 11.96
C MET A 1 5.98 -49.95 11.80
N SER A 2 6.79 -50.40 10.82
CA SER A 2 8.18 -49.88 10.68
C SER A 2 8.27 -48.38 10.35
N SER A 3 7.33 -47.84 9.56
CA SER A 3 7.31 -46.40 9.22
C SER A 3 6.90 -45.51 10.39
N ASP A 4 6.08 -46.02 11.31
CA ASP A 4 5.63 -45.26 12.48
C ASP A 4 6.74 -45.16 13.53
N LEU A 5 7.48 -46.25 13.74
CA LEU A 5 8.68 -46.29 14.59
C LEU A 5 9.75 -45.30 14.11
N SER A 6 9.93 -45.14 12.80
CA SER A 6 10.89 -44.18 12.22
C SER A 6 10.48 -42.72 12.42
N ARG A 7 9.17 -42.41 12.34
CA ARG A 7 8.66 -41.06 12.62
C ARG A 7 8.83 -40.68 14.08
N GLU A 8 8.57 -41.61 15.00
CA GLU A 8 8.71 -41.37 16.44
C GLU A 8 10.17 -41.11 16.84
N GLN A 9 11.11 -41.89 16.31
CA GLN A 9 12.55 -41.65 16.48
C GLN A 9 13.00 -40.30 15.91
N THR A 10 12.46 -39.91 14.75
CA THR A 10 12.77 -38.60 14.16
C THR A 10 12.24 -37.47 15.03
N ALA A 11 11.01 -37.60 15.56
CA ALA A 11 10.41 -36.60 16.44
C ALA A 11 11.20 -36.44 17.75
N GLU A 12 11.72 -37.54 18.30
CA GLU A 12 12.55 -37.52 19.51
C GLU A 12 13.90 -36.84 19.26
N LEU A 13 14.56 -37.14 18.13
CA LEU A 13 15.79 -36.47 17.72
C LEU A 13 15.59 -34.96 17.54
N VAL A 14 14.50 -34.55 16.89
CA VAL A 14 14.17 -33.13 16.69
C VAL A 14 13.95 -32.44 18.03
N ARG A 15 13.19 -33.05 18.95
CA ARG A 15 12.97 -32.52 20.30
C ARG A 15 14.28 -32.35 21.08
N ALA A 16 15.18 -33.32 21.00
CA ALA A 16 16.48 -33.22 21.65
C ALA A 16 17.33 -32.06 21.09
N ARG A 17 17.34 -31.87 19.77
CA ARG A 17 18.06 -30.76 19.12
C ARG A 17 17.47 -29.39 19.44
N LEU A 18 16.14 -29.29 19.56
CA LEU A 18 15.47 -28.06 19.99
C LEU A 18 15.84 -27.70 21.43
N ALA A 19 15.84 -28.67 22.34
CA ALA A 19 16.21 -28.43 23.74
C ALA A 19 17.66 -27.94 23.87
N GLU A 20 18.59 -28.53 23.12
CA GLU A 20 20.00 -28.09 23.08
C GLU A 20 20.14 -26.68 22.48
N ALA A 21 19.36 -26.37 21.43
CA ALA A 21 19.35 -25.03 20.86
C ALA A 21 18.80 -24.00 21.85
N GLU A 22 17.71 -24.31 22.58
CA GLU A 22 17.14 -23.42 23.60
C GLU A 22 18.13 -23.13 24.73
N ASP A 23 18.88 -24.14 25.20
CA ASP A 23 19.88 -23.98 26.26
C ASP A 23 21.06 -23.10 25.80
N SER A 24 21.35 -23.06 24.50
CA SER A 24 22.39 -22.20 23.92
C SER A 24 21.98 -20.73 23.77
N VAL A 25 20.70 -20.38 23.94
CA VAL A 25 20.21 -19.01 23.78
C VAL A 25 20.51 -18.18 25.03
N VAL A 26 21.57 -17.38 24.96
CA VAL A 26 21.88 -16.37 25.98
C VAL A 26 21.16 -15.07 25.68
N VAL A 27 20.21 -14.69 26.54
CA VAL A 27 19.51 -13.41 26.46
C VAL A 27 20.36 -12.31 27.11
N PRO A 28 20.76 -11.25 26.38
CA PRO A 28 21.49 -10.12 26.98
C PRO A 28 20.64 -9.42 28.06
N PRO A 29 21.24 -9.01 29.19
CA PRO A 29 20.49 -8.41 30.30
C PRO A 29 19.80 -7.09 29.93
N ASP A 30 20.27 -6.41 28.88
CA ASP A 30 19.74 -5.15 28.38
C ASP A 30 18.82 -5.31 27.15
N LEU A 31 18.50 -6.54 26.73
CA LEU A 31 17.65 -6.79 25.56
C LEU A 31 16.31 -6.04 25.65
N TRP A 32 15.64 -6.12 26.80
CA TRP A 32 14.35 -5.44 27.04
C TRP A 32 14.47 -3.91 27.10
N GLN A 33 15.65 -3.38 27.45
CA GLN A 33 15.91 -1.95 27.39
C GLN A 33 16.13 -1.51 25.94
N ARG A 34 16.86 -2.29 25.13
CA ARG A 34 17.08 -2.01 23.70
C ARG A 34 15.78 -2.04 22.91
N MET A 35 14.91 -3.02 23.16
CA MET A 35 13.59 -3.08 22.48
C MET A 35 12.70 -1.90 22.83
N ARG A 36 12.74 -1.41 24.09
CA ARG A 36 11.98 -0.22 24.51
C ARG A 36 12.60 1.09 24.02
N ALA A 37 13.92 1.15 23.91
CA ALA A 37 14.63 2.34 23.42
C ALA A 37 14.35 2.61 21.94
N GLY A 38 13.95 1.59 21.19
CA GLY A 38 13.76 1.66 19.75
C GLY A 38 15.09 1.95 19.02
N PRO A 39 15.11 1.85 17.69
CA PRO A 39 16.25 2.29 16.91
C PRO A 39 16.49 3.80 17.11
N VAL A 40 17.66 4.15 17.64
CA VAL A 40 18.11 5.55 17.71
C VAL A 40 18.50 5.99 16.30
N TYR A 41 17.55 6.55 15.55
CA TYR A 41 17.87 7.24 14.32
C TYR A 41 18.55 8.57 14.67
N PRO A 42 19.76 8.87 14.16
CA PRO A 42 20.33 10.19 14.33
C PRO A 42 19.35 11.22 13.74
N PRO A 43 19.07 12.34 14.42
CA PRO A 43 18.21 13.37 13.86
C PRO A 43 18.85 13.84 12.55
N ARG A 44 18.18 13.56 11.42
CA ARG A 44 18.49 14.21 10.15
C ARG A 44 18.24 15.69 10.36
N ARG A 45 19.31 16.46 10.57
CA ARG A 45 19.29 17.92 10.48
C ARG A 45 18.82 18.28 9.08
N ARG A 46 17.52 18.53 8.94
CA ARG A 46 16.96 19.21 7.77
C ARG A 46 17.50 20.64 7.83
N SER A 47 18.61 20.88 7.15
CA SER A 47 19.03 22.23 6.80
C SER A 47 18.02 22.76 5.80
N TRP A 48 16.97 23.40 6.31
CA TRP A 48 16.13 24.27 5.50
C TRP A 48 16.99 25.47 5.11
N PRO A 49 17.21 25.73 3.81
CA PRO A 49 17.82 26.98 3.42
C PRO A 49 16.89 28.11 3.88
N ARG A 50 17.44 29.01 4.69
CA ARG A 50 16.78 30.24 5.11
C ARG A 50 16.50 31.07 3.85
N PRO A 51 15.25 31.48 3.57
CA PRO A 51 15.00 32.47 2.54
C PRO A 51 15.36 33.84 3.12
N ALA A 52 16.65 34.18 3.05
CA ALA A 52 17.17 35.50 3.38
C ALA A 52 17.96 36.01 2.18
N ALA A 53 17.25 36.30 1.10
CA ALA A 53 17.66 37.20 0.04
C ALA A 53 16.43 37.57 -0.78
N LEU A 54 16.39 38.81 -1.26
CA LEU A 54 15.35 39.41 -2.11
C LEU A 54 14.24 40.16 -1.38
N ALA A 55 14.62 40.92 -0.36
CA ALA A 55 14.05 42.25 -0.15
C ALA A 55 14.93 43.28 -0.88
N ALA A 56 14.78 43.37 -2.21
CA ALA A 56 15.31 44.47 -3.03
C ALA A 56 14.71 44.41 -4.45
N SER A 57 13.43 44.76 -4.59
CA SER A 57 12.82 45.29 -5.84
C SER A 57 11.36 45.62 -5.60
N LEU A 58 11.10 46.62 -4.75
CA LEU A 58 9.86 47.38 -4.84
C LEU A 58 9.97 48.36 -6.01
N ALA A 59 8.83 48.58 -6.70
CA ALA A 59 8.53 49.68 -7.60
C ALA A 59 8.75 49.51 -9.12
N ALA A 60 8.15 48.49 -9.75
CA ALA A 60 7.81 48.57 -11.20
C ALA A 60 6.71 47.60 -11.73
N GLY A 61 6.06 46.78 -10.90
CA GLY A 61 5.24 45.66 -11.40
C GLY A 61 3.81 45.54 -10.89
N LEU A 62 3.26 46.53 -10.18
CA LEU A 62 1.95 46.39 -9.51
C LEU A 62 0.72 46.52 -10.44
N GLY A 63 0.88 46.90 -11.70
CA GLY A 63 -0.24 47.12 -12.63
C GLY A 63 -0.67 45.89 -13.44
N ALA A 64 0.26 45.02 -13.83
CA ALA A 64 -0.03 43.95 -14.80
C ALA A 64 -0.60 42.68 -14.15
N ALA A 65 -0.27 42.40 -12.89
CA ALA A 65 -0.70 41.17 -12.21
C ALA A 65 -2.21 41.16 -11.87
N VAL A 66 -2.79 42.32 -11.56
CA VAL A 66 -4.22 42.43 -11.23
C VAL A 66 -5.10 42.23 -12.48
N ALA A 67 -4.64 42.68 -13.65
CA ALA A 67 -5.37 42.48 -14.91
C ALA A 67 -5.40 41.00 -15.33
N VAL A 68 -4.29 40.27 -15.19
CA VAL A 68 -4.24 38.82 -15.51
C VAL A 68 -5.07 38.00 -14.53
N ALA A 69 -5.04 38.34 -13.23
CA ALA A 69 -5.88 37.66 -12.23
C ALA A 69 -7.38 37.91 -12.45
N ALA A 70 -7.77 39.11 -12.88
CA ALA A 70 -9.17 39.43 -13.21
C ALA A 70 -9.66 38.68 -14.46
N VAL A 71 -8.82 38.54 -15.50
CA VAL A 71 -9.16 37.76 -16.70
C VAL A 71 -9.20 36.26 -16.40
N ALA A 72 -8.27 35.73 -15.60
CA ALA A 72 -8.28 34.33 -15.19
C ALA A 72 -9.49 34.00 -14.29
N ALA A 73 -9.86 34.89 -13.36
CA ALA A 73 -11.05 34.73 -12.53
C ALA A 73 -12.35 34.85 -13.35
N GLY A 74 -12.40 35.76 -14.32
CA GLY A 74 -13.52 35.89 -15.25
C GLY A 74 -13.68 34.67 -16.17
N ALA A 75 -12.57 34.13 -16.68
CA ALA A 75 -12.58 32.90 -17.48
C ALA A 75 -12.99 31.68 -16.65
N TRP A 76 -12.55 31.58 -15.40
CA TRP A 76 -12.96 30.52 -14.47
C TRP A 76 -14.44 30.63 -14.08
N TRP A 77 -14.99 31.84 -13.99
CA TRP A 77 -16.41 32.06 -13.75
C TRP A 77 -17.29 31.75 -14.96
N LEU A 78 -16.80 32.01 -16.18
CA LEU A 78 -17.52 31.69 -17.42
C LEU A 78 -17.38 30.21 -17.85
N ALA A 79 -16.31 29.53 -17.41
CA ALA A 79 -16.07 28.10 -17.62
C ALA A 79 -16.42 27.22 -16.41
N GLY A 80 -16.92 27.83 -15.33
CA GLY A 80 -17.42 27.12 -14.17
C GLY A 80 -18.57 26.17 -14.55
N PRO A 81 -18.76 25.05 -13.83
CA PRO A 81 -19.78 24.06 -14.16
C PRO A 81 -21.15 24.73 -14.26
N ARG A 82 -21.78 24.65 -15.43
CA ARG A 82 -23.17 25.11 -15.59
C ARG A 82 -24.03 24.36 -14.56
N PRO A 83 -24.78 25.06 -13.69
CA PRO A 83 -25.78 24.40 -12.85
C PRO A 83 -26.86 23.86 -13.78
N GLY A 84 -26.87 22.55 -14.01
CA GLY A 84 -27.78 21.91 -14.95
C GLY A 84 -27.25 20.61 -15.57
N THR A 85 -25.95 20.32 -15.49
CA THR A 85 -25.46 18.97 -15.80
C THR A 85 -25.70 18.10 -14.58
N ALA A 86 -26.63 17.15 -14.69
CA ALA A 86 -26.76 16.06 -13.74
C ALA A 86 -25.37 15.48 -13.44
N PRO A 87 -25.05 15.11 -12.19
CA PRO A 87 -23.77 14.50 -11.90
C PRO A 87 -23.60 13.33 -12.87
N ALA A 88 -22.54 13.38 -13.69
CA ALA A 88 -22.12 12.21 -14.44
C ALA A 88 -22.02 11.07 -13.42
N ALA A 89 -22.70 9.95 -13.71
CA ALA A 89 -22.62 8.77 -12.87
C ALA A 89 -21.14 8.56 -12.51
N ALA A 90 -20.85 8.40 -11.22
CA ALA A 90 -19.49 8.17 -10.76
C ALA A 90 -18.86 7.09 -11.65
N PRO A 91 -17.60 7.27 -12.11
CA PRO A 91 -16.98 6.28 -12.97
C PRO A 91 -17.09 4.93 -12.27
N GLU A 92 -17.65 3.95 -12.98
CA GLU A 92 -17.96 2.62 -12.45
C GLU A 92 -16.72 1.94 -11.87
N THR A 93 -15.54 2.38 -12.34
CA THR A 93 -14.23 1.93 -11.90
C THR A 93 -13.24 3.09 -11.73
N VAL A 94 -12.26 2.90 -10.86
CA VAL A 94 -11.24 3.91 -10.51
C VAL A 94 -9.84 3.35 -10.77
N PRO A 95 -8.99 4.03 -11.56
CA PRO A 95 -7.61 3.59 -11.75
C PRO A 95 -6.80 3.75 -10.46
N LEU A 96 -6.08 2.71 -10.07
CA LEU A 96 -5.19 2.68 -8.93
C LEU A 96 -3.76 2.34 -9.38
N THR A 97 -2.78 3.01 -8.77
CA THR A 97 -1.36 2.67 -8.97
C THR A 97 -0.87 1.75 -7.86
N VAL A 98 -0.29 0.62 -8.26
CA VAL A 98 0.31 -0.36 -7.37
C VAL A 98 1.60 0.20 -6.75
N TYR A 99 1.73 0.05 -5.44
CA TYR A 99 2.84 0.58 -4.68
C TYR A 99 3.56 -0.52 -3.89
N ASN A 100 4.84 -0.74 -4.21
CA ASN A 100 5.72 -1.59 -3.42
C ASN A 100 6.50 -0.74 -2.41
N ALA A 101 6.38 -1.06 -1.12
CA ALA A 101 7.07 -0.37 -0.04
C ALA A 101 8.59 -0.53 -0.15
N GLU A 102 9.06 -1.70 -0.59
CA GLU A 102 10.46 -2.02 -0.79
C GLU A 102 11.06 -1.21 -1.94
N ARG A 103 11.92 -0.24 -1.60
CA ARG A 103 12.52 0.67 -2.60
C ARG A 103 13.34 -0.06 -3.66
N ALA A 104 14.05 -1.13 -3.27
CA ALA A 104 14.87 -1.92 -4.18
C ALA A 104 14.05 -2.62 -5.27
N CYS A 105 12.79 -2.94 -4.99
CA CYS A 105 11.90 -3.61 -5.93
C CYS A 105 11.14 -2.68 -6.87
N ARG A 106 11.13 -1.37 -6.61
CA ARG A 106 10.40 -0.39 -7.44
C ARG A 106 10.87 -0.32 -8.90
N PRO A 107 12.19 -0.35 -9.20
CA PRO A 107 12.64 -0.35 -10.60
C PRO A 107 12.66 -1.75 -11.22
N LEU A 108 12.35 -2.82 -10.47
CA LEU A 108 12.52 -4.20 -10.92
C LEU A 108 11.17 -4.84 -11.26
N ARG A 109 11.12 -5.52 -12.40
CA ARG A 109 9.98 -6.34 -12.85
C ARG A 109 10.30 -7.83 -12.82
N VAL A 110 10.92 -8.28 -11.73
CA VAL A 110 11.23 -9.70 -11.47
C VAL A 110 10.19 -10.31 -10.54
N ILE A 111 10.09 -11.64 -10.50
CA ILE A 111 9.04 -12.35 -9.75
C ILE A 111 9.17 -12.07 -8.24
N GLU A 112 10.40 -11.99 -7.72
CA GLU A 112 10.72 -11.71 -6.32
C GLU A 112 10.23 -10.31 -5.88
N CYS A 113 10.06 -9.40 -6.83
CA CYS A 113 9.59 -8.04 -6.59
C CYS A 113 8.12 -7.82 -6.96
N SER A 114 7.42 -8.90 -7.33
CA SER A 114 5.98 -8.86 -7.57
C SER A 114 5.19 -8.82 -6.26
N LEU A 115 4.01 -8.23 -6.32
CA LEU A 115 3.00 -8.25 -5.27
C LEU A 115 1.88 -9.18 -5.71
N HIS A 116 1.35 -9.95 -4.78
CA HIS A 116 0.25 -10.87 -5.06
C HIS A 116 -1.09 -10.12 -5.12
N LEU A 117 -1.95 -10.54 -6.03
CA LEU A 117 -3.38 -10.31 -5.91
C LEU A 117 -3.97 -11.51 -5.16
N ALA A 118 -4.69 -11.24 -4.07
CA ALA A 118 -5.32 -12.29 -3.29
C ALA A 118 -6.63 -12.76 -3.95
N ALA A 119 -6.98 -14.03 -3.76
CA ALA A 119 -8.27 -14.58 -4.14
C ALA A 119 -9.36 -14.22 -3.12
N ASP A 120 -9.00 -14.28 -1.84
CA ASP A 120 -9.86 -14.00 -0.70
C ASP A 120 -9.23 -12.90 0.17
N PRO A 121 -9.89 -11.74 0.35
CA PRO A 121 -9.37 -10.64 1.16
C PRO A 121 -9.49 -10.90 2.67
N TYR A 122 -10.20 -11.94 3.08
CA TYR A 122 -10.28 -12.42 4.46
C TYR A 122 -9.28 -13.54 4.76
N GLY A 123 -8.69 -14.12 3.72
CA GLY A 123 -7.62 -15.11 3.83
C GLY A 123 -6.27 -14.50 4.26
N VAL A 124 -5.30 -15.37 4.58
CA VAL A 124 -3.92 -14.97 4.83
C VAL A 124 -3.26 -14.59 3.49
N TYR A 125 -2.71 -13.38 3.38
CA TYR A 125 -2.24 -12.81 2.12
C TYR A 125 -1.08 -13.60 1.45
N ALA A 126 -0.18 -14.17 2.24
CA ALA A 126 0.99 -14.90 1.75
C ALA A 126 0.75 -16.43 1.63
N GLU A 127 -0.48 -16.89 1.86
CA GLU A 127 -0.81 -18.31 1.75
C GLU A 127 -0.76 -18.75 0.27
N PRO A 128 -0.10 -19.87 -0.08
CA PRO A 128 -0.02 -20.33 -1.47
C PRO A 128 -1.38 -20.51 -2.16
N GLY A 129 -2.43 -20.85 -1.42
CA GLY A 129 -3.79 -21.00 -1.97
C GLY A 129 -4.54 -19.68 -2.19
N ASN A 130 -4.06 -18.56 -1.64
CA ASN A 130 -4.74 -17.27 -1.71
C ASN A 130 -4.09 -16.34 -2.73
N HIS A 131 -4.01 -16.76 -3.99
CA HIS A 131 -3.42 -15.96 -5.06
C HIS A 131 -4.23 -16.09 -6.36
N THR A 132 -4.40 -14.98 -7.08
CA THR A 132 -5.00 -14.96 -8.43
C THR A 132 -4.05 -14.41 -9.48
N GLY A 133 -3.06 -13.62 -9.08
CA GLY A 133 -2.15 -12.97 -10.02
C GLY A 133 -1.01 -12.22 -9.37
N ARG A 134 -0.23 -11.53 -10.20
CA ARG A 134 0.93 -10.73 -9.79
C ARG A 134 0.83 -9.34 -10.40
N VAL A 135 1.22 -8.34 -9.63
CA VAL A 135 1.36 -6.96 -10.08
C VAL A 135 2.68 -6.40 -9.58
N TRP A 136 3.22 -5.42 -10.29
CA TRP A 136 4.48 -4.76 -9.95
C TRP A 136 4.25 -3.32 -9.54
N HIS A 137 5.27 -2.73 -8.93
CA HIS A 137 5.24 -1.31 -8.63
C HIS A 137 5.01 -0.47 -9.89
N GLY A 138 4.12 0.52 -9.79
CA GLY A 138 3.79 1.41 -10.89
C GLY A 138 2.75 0.85 -11.86
N ASP A 139 2.39 -0.43 -11.75
CA ASP A 139 1.28 -0.98 -12.54
C ASP A 139 0.00 -0.21 -12.23
N THR A 140 -0.76 0.08 -13.29
CA THR A 140 -2.09 0.67 -13.16
C THR A 140 -3.12 -0.44 -13.24
N VAL A 141 -3.94 -0.55 -12.19
CA VAL A 141 -5.03 -1.52 -12.10
C VAL A 141 -6.35 -0.79 -11.96
N THR A 142 -7.44 -1.42 -12.39
CA THR A 142 -8.77 -0.83 -12.37
C THR A 142 -9.54 -1.35 -11.16
N ALA A 143 -9.80 -0.51 -10.16
CA ALA A 143 -10.60 -0.88 -8.99
C ALA A 143 -12.09 -0.72 -9.27
N ARG A 144 -12.87 -1.76 -8.98
CA ARG A 144 -14.34 -1.72 -9.06
C ARG A 144 -14.97 -1.25 -7.76
N CYS A 145 -14.48 -1.79 -6.65
CA CYS A 145 -15.01 -1.53 -5.32
C CYS A 145 -13.96 -1.83 -4.24
N VAL A 146 -14.25 -1.46 -3.00
CA VAL A 146 -13.39 -1.68 -1.83
C VAL A 146 -14.18 -2.27 -0.67
N ILE A 147 -13.57 -3.17 0.09
CA ILE A 147 -14.05 -3.57 1.42
C ILE A 147 -13.19 -2.93 2.51
N GLY A 148 -13.77 -2.73 3.69
CA GLY A 148 -13.10 -2.03 4.81
C GLY A 148 -12.61 -2.95 5.93
N ASP A 149 -12.99 -4.22 5.89
CA ASP A 149 -12.93 -5.16 7.01
C ASP A 149 -12.17 -6.46 6.67
N GLY A 150 -11.41 -6.47 5.59
CA GLY A 150 -10.55 -7.61 5.25
C GLY A 150 -9.40 -7.79 6.24
N THR A 151 -8.61 -8.84 6.02
CA THR A 151 -7.46 -9.18 6.87
C THR A 151 -6.48 -8.01 6.93
N LEU A 152 -6.03 -7.66 8.14
CA LEU A 152 -5.09 -6.57 8.34
C LEU A 152 -3.75 -6.94 7.68
N LEU A 153 -3.31 -6.14 6.72
CA LEU A 153 -1.97 -6.25 6.15
C LEU A 153 -1.12 -5.07 6.56
N THR A 154 0.11 -5.35 6.98
CA THR A 154 1.16 -4.34 7.24
C THR A 154 2.26 -4.52 6.20
N ASP A 155 2.65 -3.43 5.54
CA ASP A 155 3.77 -3.45 4.60
C ASP A 155 5.13 -3.35 5.29
N GLU A 156 6.20 -3.49 4.51
CA GLU A 156 7.59 -3.48 4.97
C GLU A 156 8.03 -2.10 5.50
N SER A 157 7.22 -1.06 5.28
CA SER A 157 7.43 0.29 5.83
C SER A 157 6.56 0.59 7.07
N GLY A 158 5.79 -0.39 7.54
CA GLY A 158 4.92 -0.27 8.72
C GLY A 158 3.55 0.34 8.43
N VAL A 159 3.13 0.50 7.17
CA VAL A 159 1.79 0.98 6.83
C VAL A 159 0.82 -0.20 6.91
N SER A 160 -0.19 -0.08 7.76
CA SER A 160 -1.22 -1.09 7.95
C SER A 160 -2.56 -0.67 7.35
N SER A 161 -3.30 -1.63 6.76
CA SER A 161 -4.65 -1.39 6.25
C SER A 161 -5.50 -2.67 6.30
N ARG A 162 -6.79 -2.49 6.59
CA ARG A 162 -7.84 -3.52 6.40
C ARG A 162 -8.63 -3.32 5.11
N ARG A 163 -8.28 -2.28 4.33
CA ARG A 163 -8.95 -2.02 3.06
C ARG A 163 -8.42 -2.98 2.00
N TRP A 164 -9.31 -3.57 1.22
CA TRP A 164 -8.96 -4.40 0.08
C TRP A 164 -9.76 -3.97 -1.13
N TYR A 165 -9.07 -3.72 -2.24
CA TYR A 165 -9.67 -3.25 -3.48
C TYR A 165 -9.86 -4.43 -4.41
N LEU A 166 -11.08 -4.64 -4.90
CA LEU A 166 -11.34 -5.58 -5.99
C LEU A 166 -10.87 -4.94 -7.29
N VAL A 167 -9.77 -5.44 -7.84
CA VAL A 167 -9.11 -4.87 -9.01
C VAL A 167 -9.12 -5.82 -10.19
N THR A 168 -9.04 -5.25 -11.38
CA THR A 168 -8.77 -5.95 -12.63
C THR A 168 -7.52 -5.33 -13.27
N THR A 169 -6.55 -6.16 -13.62
CA THR A 169 -5.33 -5.78 -14.34
C THR A 169 -5.61 -5.61 -15.83
N GLU A 170 -4.63 -5.08 -16.57
CA GLU A 170 -4.75 -4.87 -18.03
C GLU A 170 -4.94 -6.18 -18.81
N ASP A 171 -4.33 -7.28 -18.34
CA ASP A 171 -4.49 -8.63 -18.92
C ASP A 171 -5.80 -9.33 -18.50
N GLY A 172 -6.66 -8.63 -17.75
CA GLY A 172 -7.97 -9.14 -17.31
C GLY A 172 -7.94 -9.99 -16.05
N THR A 173 -6.78 -10.18 -15.42
CA THR A 173 -6.69 -10.88 -14.13
C THR A 173 -7.44 -10.10 -13.04
N GLN A 174 -8.37 -10.75 -12.36
CA GLN A 174 -9.12 -10.17 -11.25
C GLN A 174 -8.59 -10.67 -9.91
N GLY A 175 -8.56 -9.81 -8.91
CA GLY A 175 -8.20 -10.20 -7.54
C GLY A 175 -8.26 -9.03 -6.57
N TRP A 176 -7.86 -9.31 -5.33
CA TRP A 176 -7.90 -8.35 -4.24
C TRP A 176 -6.52 -7.76 -3.97
N LEU A 177 -6.41 -6.44 -4.11
CA LEU A 177 -5.20 -5.68 -3.80
C LEU A 177 -5.32 -5.04 -2.41
N PRO A 178 -4.41 -5.36 -1.46
CA PRO A 178 -4.44 -4.75 -0.13
C PRO A 178 -4.17 -3.25 -0.22
N GLY A 179 -4.88 -2.46 0.58
CA GLY A 179 -4.74 -1.01 0.56
C GLY A 179 -3.36 -0.51 0.99
N ALA A 180 -2.63 -1.29 1.79
CA ALA A 180 -1.22 -1.02 2.12
C ALA A 180 -0.31 -1.04 0.88
N ARG A 181 -0.70 -1.75 -0.19
CA ARG A 181 0.02 -1.82 -1.48
C ARG A 181 -0.48 -0.79 -2.50
N THR A 182 -1.16 0.26 -2.05
CA THR A 182 -1.68 1.34 -2.90
C THR A 182 -1.31 2.70 -2.33
N ARG A 183 -1.31 3.73 -3.18
CA ARG A 183 -1.32 5.14 -2.76
C ARG A 183 -2.54 5.84 -3.29
N ASN A 184 -3.69 5.19 -3.11
CA ASN A 184 -4.94 5.71 -3.60
C ASN A 184 -5.28 7.04 -2.90
N THR A 185 -5.51 8.09 -3.69
CA THR A 185 -5.99 9.41 -3.23
C THR A 185 -7.43 9.70 -3.68
N VAL A 186 -8.04 8.76 -4.42
CA VAL A 186 -9.39 8.88 -4.98
C VAL A 186 -10.32 7.94 -4.23
N GLU A 187 -11.55 8.38 -3.96
CA GLU A 187 -12.52 7.51 -3.29
C GLU A 187 -13.00 6.40 -4.23
N VAL A 188 -13.03 5.17 -3.72
CA VAL A 188 -13.59 3.99 -4.38
C VAL A 188 -14.82 3.57 -3.58
N ARG A 189 -15.93 3.29 -4.28
CA ARG A 189 -17.18 2.85 -3.63
C ARG A 189 -17.01 1.53 -2.88
N LEU A 190 -17.85 1.30 -1.88
CA LEU A 190 -17.90 0.02 -1.19
C LEU A 190 -18.42 -1.09 -2.12
N CYS A 191 -17.94 -2.31 -1.92
CA CYS A 191 -18.47 -3.49 -2.59
C CYS A 191 -19.86 -3.83 -2.04
N THR A 192 -20.74 -4.33 -2.90
CA THR A 192 -21.99 -4.98 -2.44
C THR A 192 -21.69 -6.39 -1.94
N GLU A 193 -22.61 -6.97 -1.17
CA GLU A 193 -22.48 -8.36 -0.68
C GLU A 193 -22.37 -9.36 -1.83
N ASP A 194 -23.12 -9.15 -2.92
CA ASP A 194 -23.06 -9.99 -4.13
C ASP A 194 -21.69 -9.93 -4.81
N GLU A 195 -21.07 -8.75 -4.89
CA GLU A 195 -19.74 -8.58 -5.46
C GLU A 195 -18.67 -9.29 -4.63
N ILE A 196 -18.78 -9.21 -3.30
CA ILE A 196 -17.88 -9.93 -2.38
C ILE A 196 -18.03 -11.44 -2.58
N ALA A 197 -19.28 -11.93 -2.59
CA ALA A 197 -19.57 -13.36 -2.75
C ALA A 197 -19.21 -13.90 -4.15
N ALA A 198 -19.22 -13.06 -5.19
CA ALA A 198 -18.79 -13.44 -6.53
C ALA A 198 -17.26 -13.49 -6.66
N ALA A 199 -16.55 -12.58 -5.99
CA ALA A 199 -15.09 -12.50 -6.04
C ALA A 199 -14.37 -13.52 -5.14
N ALA A 200 -15.08 -14.13 -4.18
CA ALA A 200 -14.55 -15.18 -3.29
C ALA A 200 -14.73 -16.62 -3.83
N ARG A 201 -15.26 -16.78 -5.05
CA ARG A 201 -15.49 -18.07 -5.73
C ARG A 201 -14.46 -18.33 -6.81
#